data_AF-A0A2S6TER3-F1
#
_entry.id   AF-A0A2S6TER3-F1
#
_cell.length_a   1.000
_cell.length_b   1.000
_cell.length_c   1.000
_cell.angle_alpha   90.00
_cell.angle_beta   90.00
_cell.angle_gamma   90.00
#
_symmetry.space_group_name_H-M   'P 1'
#
loop_
_entity.id
_entity.type
_entity.pdbx_description
1 polymer ?
#
loop_
_entity_poly.entity_id
_entity_poly.type
_entity_poly.pdbx_seq_one_letter_code
_entity_poly.pdbx_strand_id
1 'polypeptide(L)'
;GAVVLTIFYGNFSWSVLKESILKTISITSMILTILLGGTMFSGVFIGIGGLFAAERAIEIMQLGSWGTLCLILLLAFAAGFVMDVLSIILIVIPIAVPLVTGYGFDIIWFFILLLITLQTSLLTPPMAGAIFYLRAIAPPEITLRDMYRGMTPFILLHFVVLAFVMVFPDLALWLPEVLLGFD
;
A
#
# COMPACT_ATOMS: atom_id res chain seq x y z
N GLY A 1 -3.90 -25.67 -12.22
CA GLY A 1 -4.54 -25.95 -10.91
C GLY A 1 -6.06 -25.92 -11.02
N ALA A 2 -6.68 -24.74 -10.98
CA ALA A 2 -8.13 -24.58 -10.90
C ALA A 2 -8.92 -25.19 -12.08
N VAL A 3 -8.45 -25.08 -13.33
CA VAL A 3 -9.11 -25.68 -14.51
C VAL A 3 -9.13 -27.21 -14.45
N VAL A 4 -8.05 -27.82 -13.98
CA VAL A 4 -7.96 -29.28 -13.83
C VAL A 4 -8.92 -29.75 -12.74
N LEU A 5 -9.00 -29.02 -11.62
CA LEU A 5 -9.94 -29.31 -10.54
C LEU A 5 -11.40 -29.20 -11.00
N THR A 6 -11.79 -28.16 -11.73
CA THR A 6 -13.18 -28.00 -12.19
C THR A 6 -13.62 -29.09 -13.16
N ILE A 7 -12.69 -29.63 -13.97
CA ILE A 7 -12.93 -30.81 -14.82
C ILE A 7 -13.15 -32.05 -13.95
N PHE A 8 -12.30 -32.31 -12.95
CA PHE A 8 -12.46 -33.46 -12.05
C PHE A 8 -13.74 -33.40 -11.20
N TYR A 9 -14.18 -32.20 -10.81
CA TYR A 9 -15.43 -31.99 -10.07
C TYR A 9 -16.69 -31.95 -10.97
N GLY A 10 -16.57 -32.14 -12.29
CA GLY A 10 -17.70 -32.15 -13.22
C GLY A 10 -18.41 -30.79 -13.41
N ASN A 11 -17.86 -29.72 -12.83
CA ASN A 11 -18.42 -28.36 -12.89
C ASN A 11 -17.80 -27.52 -14.02
N PHE A 12 -17.04 -28.14 -14.92
CA PHE A 12 -16.41 -27.44 -16.03
C PHE A 12 -17.44 -27.10 -17.12
N SER A 13 -17.60 -25.80 -17.35
CA SER A 13 -18.46 -25.25 -18.39
C SER A 13 -17.69 -24.18 -19.16
N TRP A 14 -17.80 -24.17 -20.49
CA TRP A 14 -17.21 -23.13 -21.33
C TRP A 14 -17.70 -21.73 -20.94
N SER A 15 -18.94 -21.64 -20.43
CA SER A 15 -19.49 -20.40 -19.90
C SER A 15 -18.74 -19.93 -18.65
N VAL A 16 -18.45 -20.84 -17.72
CA VAL A 16 -17.72 -20.52 -16.47
C VAL A 16 -16.29 -20.08 -16.76
N LEU A 17 -15.62 -20.73 -17.72
CA LEU A 17 -14.28 -20.33 -18.15
C LEU A 17 -14.29 -18.92 -18.77
N LYS A 18 -15.21 -18.67 -19.70
CA LYS A 18 -15.35 -17.36 -20.35
C LYS A 18 -15.66 -16.25 -19.34
N GLU A 19 -16.57 -16.50 -18.40
CA GLU A 19 -16.92 -15.54 -17.35
C GLU A 19 -15.72 -15.24 -16.44
N SER A 20 -14.97 -16.26 -16.04
CA SER A 20 -13.77 -16.11 -15.19
C SER A 20 -12.68 -15.30 -15.89
N ILE A 21 -12.44 -15.56 -17.18
CA ILE A 21 -11.50 -14.80 -18.00
C ILE A 21 -11.95 -13.34 -18.11
N LEU A 22 -13.23 -13.08 -18.43
CA LEU A 22 -13.75 -11.71 -18.55
C LEU A 22 -13.66 -10.93 -17.23
N LYS A 23 -13.98 -11.56 -16.10
CA LYS A 23 -13.78 -10.97 -14.76
C LYS A 23 -12.32 -10.64 -14.50
N THR A 24 -11.42 -11.54 -14.83
CA THR A 24 -9.96 -11.34 -14.67
C THR A 24 -9.48 -10.17 -15.52
N ILE A 25 -9.86 -10.12 -16.80
CA ILE A 25 -9.51 -9.03 -17.71
C ILE A 25 -10.08 -7.69 -17.21
N SER A 26 -11.30 -7.67 -16.69
CA SER A 26 -11.91 -6.45 -16.15
C SER A 26 -11.13 -5.88 -14.97
N ILE A 27 -10.74 -6.72 -14.01
CA ILE A 27 -9.96 -6.28 -12.83
C ILE A 27 -8.57 -5.82 -13.27
N THR A 28 -7.89 -6.58 -14.13
CA THR A 28 -6.58 -6.19 -14.66
C THR A 28 -6.65 -4.89 -15.46
N SER A 29 -7.69 -4.69 -16.27
CA SER A 29 -7.90 -3.46 -17.03
C SER A 29 -8.10 -2.25 -16.11
N MET A 30 -8.85 -2.41 -15.02
CA MET A 30 -9.02 -1.36 -14.01
C MET A 30 -7.66 -0.96 -13.41
N ILE A 31 -6.83 -1.94 -13.03
CA ILE A 31 -5.48 -1.71 -12.50
C ILE A 31 -4.59 -0.99 -13.53
N LEU A 32 -4.55 -1.47 -14.78
CA LEU A 32 -3.76 -0.87 -15.85
C LEU A 32 -4.21 0.55 -16.19
N THR A 33 -5.50 0.84 -16.08
CA THR A 33 -6.06 2.18 -16.30
C THR A 33 -5.61 3.14 -15.20
N ILE A 34 -5.62 2.70 -13.94
CA ILE A 34 -5.11 3.50 -12.81
C ILE A 34 -3.59 3.74 -12.98
N LEU A 35 -2.83 2.72 -13.40
CA LEU A 35 -1.40 2.83 -13.70
C LEU A 35 -1.12 3.86 -14.82
N LEU A 36 -1.93 3.85 -15.89
CA LEU A 36 -1.85 4.85 -16.94
C LEU A 36 -2.09 6.28 -16.38
N GLY A 37 -3.14 6.46 -15.58
CA GLY A 37 -3.44 7.75 -14.96
C GLY A 37 -2.33 8.25 -14.04
N GLY A 38 -1.76 7.35 -13.22
CA GLY A 38 -0.65 7.66 -12.32
C GLY A 38 0.63 8.03 -13.04
N THR A 39 0.97 7.33 -14.13
CA THR A 39 2.16 7.64 -14.94
C THR A 39 1.99 8.98 -15.68
N MET A 40 0.79 9.28 -16.20
CA MET A 40 0.47 10.59 -16.76
C MET A 40 0.57 11.71 -15.71
N PHE A 41 0.01 11.48 -14.52
CA PHE A 41 0.11 12.41 -13.40
C PHE A 41 1.56 12.70 -13.02
N SER A 42 2.39 11.65 -12.85
CA SER A 42 3.82 11.78 -12.56
C SER A 42 4.54 12.63 -13.61
N GLY A 43 4.32 12.34 -14.89
CA GLY A 43 4.94 13.08 -15.99
C GLY A 43 4.54 14.55 -16.02
N VAL A 44 3.24 14.85 -15.86
CA VAL A 44 2.74 16.23 -15.83
C VAL A 44 3.23 16.97 -14.58
N PHE A 45 3.16 16.34 -13.41
CA PHE A 45 3.59 16.91 -12.13
C PHE A 45 5.06 17.33 -12.17
N ILE A 46 5.94 16.45 -12.67
CA ILE A 46 7.36 16.77 -12.84
C ILE A 46 7.54 17.84 -13.92
N GLY A 47 6.84 17.72 -15.05
CA GLY A 47 6.96 18.64 -16.19
C GLY A 47 6.57 20.09 -15.90
N ILE A 48 5.60 20.32 -15.00
CA ILE A 48 5.20 21.69 -14.58
C ILE A 48 6.03 22.24 -13.42
N GLY A 49 7.03 21.50 -12.93
CA GLY A 49 7.82 21.89 -11.77
C GLY A 49 7.12 21.66 -10.42
N GLY A 50 6.16 20.73 -10.37
CA GLY A 50 5.46 20.37 -9.14
C GLY A 50 6.39 19.87 -8.03
N LEU A 51 7.53 19.28 -8.40
CA LEU A 51 8.57 18.90 -7.45
C LEU A 51 9.12 20.10 -6.67
N PHE A 52 9.50 21.18 -7.36
CA PHE A 52 9.96 22.42 -6.73
C PHE A 52 8.89 23.06 -5.85
N ALA A 53 7.61 22.93 -6.23
CA ALA A 53 6.50 23.40 -5.42
C ALA A 53 6.35 22.59 -4.12
N ALA A 54 6.50 21.27 -4.18
CA ALA A 54 6.46 20.39 -3.01
C ALA A 54 7.65 20.64 -2.07
N GLU A 55 8.86 20.77 -2.61
CA GLU A 55 10.06 21.13 -1.85
C GLU A 55 9.87 22.46 -1.11
N ARG A 56 9.44 23.51 -1.81
CA ARG A 56 9.15 24.81 -1.19
C ARG A 56 8.09 24.75 -0.10
N ALA A 57 7.03 23.97 -0.30
CA ALA A 57 5.99 23.80 0.72
C ALA A 57 6.57 23.20 2.01
N ILE A 58 7.45 22.20 1.87
CA ILE A 58 8.14 21.56 3.00
C ILE A 58 9.15 22.51 3.65
N GLU A 59 9.91 23.27 2.87
CA GLU A 59 10.86 24.27 3.37
C GLU A 59 10.17 25.33 4.24
N ILE A 60 9.00 25.81 3.83
CA ILE A 60 8.19 26.77 4.60
C ILE A 60 7.77 26.18 5.95
N MET A 61 7.47 24.88 6.00
CA MET A 61 7.07 24.19 7.23
C MET A 61 8.26 23.87 8.15
N GLN A 62 9.51 24.00 7.69
CA GLN A 62 10.75 23.74 8.45
C GLN A 62 10.77 22.38 9.18
N LEU A 63 10.13 21.37 8.61
CA LEU A 63 9.96 20.05 9.22
C LEU A 63 11.27 19.23 9.35
N GLY A 64 12.32 19.61 8.61
CA GLY A 64 13.55 18.82 8.46
C GLY A 64 13.31 17.46 7.79
N SER A 65 14.37 16.66 7.63
CA SER A 65 14.30 15.38 6.91
C SER A 65 13.32 14.38 7.56
N TRP A 66 13.41 14.21 8.88
CA TRP A 66 12.56 13.28 9.64
C TRP A 66 11.10 13.74 9.75
N GLY A 67 10.85 15.05 9.92
CA GLY A 67 9.48 15.57 9.96
C GLY A 67 8.79 15.44 8.61
N THR A 68 9.53 15.61 7.51
CA THR A 68 9.03 15.42 6.15
C THR A 68 8.66 13.97 5.88
N LEU A 69 9.55 13.04 6.25
CA LEU A 69 9.28 11.60 6.16
C LEU A 69 8.00 11.23 6.92
N CYS A 70 7.89 11.65 8.19
CA CYS A 70 6.71 11.40 9.02
C CYS A 70 5.44 12.01 8.41
N LEU A 71 5.52 13.21 7.83
CA LEU A 71 4.39 13.85 7.16
C LEU A 71 3.94 13.03 5.95
N ILE A 72 4.87 12.58 5.10
CA ILE A 72 4.57 11.73 3.93
C ILE A 72 3.90 10.43 4.36
N LEU A 73 4.46 9.75 5.36
CA LEU A 73 3.89 8.50 5.89
C LEU A 73 2.51 8.73 6.49
N LEU A 74 2.30 9.82 7.22
CA LEU A 74 1.01 10.16 7.82
C LEU A 74 -0.03 10.50 6.75
N LEU A 75 0.34 11.24 5.71
CA LEU A 75 -0.53 11.51 4.57
C LEU A 75 -0.87 10.23 3.81
N ALA A 76 0.09 9.33 3.60
CA ALA A 76 -0.13 8.03 2.97
C ALA A 76 -1.03 7.14 3.83
N PHE A 77 -0.87 7.16 5.16
CA PHE A 77 -1.72 6.45 6.11
C PHE A 77 -3.16 6.98 6.05
N ALA A 78 -3.34 8.31 6.08
CA ALA A 78 -4.67 8.91 5.99
C ALA A 78 -5.33 8.63 4.62
N ALA A 79 -4.56 8.70 3.54
CA ALA A 79 -4.99 8.36 2.19
C ALA A 79 -5.44 6.90 2.08
N GLY A 80 -4.78 5.99 2.79
CA GLY A 80 -5.11 4.56 2.90
C GLY A 80 -6.50 4.26 3.46
N PHE A 81 -7.14 5.22 4.14
CA PHE A 81 -8.51 5.07 4.59
C PHE A 81 -9.56 5.27 3.49
N VAL A 82 -9.22 5.85 2.34
CA VAL A 82 -10.20 6.15 1.28
C VAL A 82 -9.81 5.50 -0.03
N MET A 83 -8.51 5.44 -0.31
CA MET A 83 -7.96 4.99 -1.59
C MET A 83 -7.38 3.57 -1.48
N ASP A 84 -7.39 2.85 -2.60
CA ASP A 84 -6.72 1.56 -2.73
C ASP A 84 -5.19 1.70 -2.75
N VAL A 85 -4.48 0.64 -2.36
CA VAL A 85 -3.01 0.60 -2.23
C VAL A 85 -2.33 0.99 -3.54
N LEU A 86 -2.80 0.46 -4.68
CA LEU A 86 -2.21 0.76 -5.99
C LEU A 86 -2.37 2.23 -6.36
N SER A 87 -3.54 2.82 -6.10
CA SER A 87 -3.80 4.24 -6.36
C SER A 87 -2.90 5.15 -5.54
N ILE A 88 -2.66 4.81 -4.26
CA ILE A 88 -1.81 5.60 -3.38
C ILE A 88 -0.35 5.52 -3.82
N ILE A 89 0.15 4.31 -4.10
CA ILE A 89 1.50 4.08 -4.62
C ILE A 89 1.76 4.96 -5.84
N LEU A 90 0.81 4.99 -6.78
CA LEU A 90 0.98 5.72 -8.03
C LEU A 90 0.98 7.25 -7.89
N ILE A 91 0.35 7.79 -6.84
CA ILE A 91 0.31 9.23 -6.58
C ILE A 91 1.45 9.66 -5.66
N VAL A 92 1.69 8.90 -4.58
CA VAL A 92 2.64 9.27 -3.53
C VAL A 92 4.09 9.03 -3.97
N ILE A 93 4.39 7.93 -4.66
CA ILE A 93 5.77 7.59 -5.02
C ILE A 93 6.44 8.66 -5.91
N PRO A 94 5.83 9.16 -6.99
CA PRO A 94 6.44 10.18 -7.83
C PRO A 94 6.82 11.46 -7.08
N ILE A 95 6.06 11.79 -6.04
CA ILE A 95 6.26 12.99 -5.22
C ILE A 95 7.26 12.70 -4.10
N ALA A 96 7.11 11.58 -3.40
CA ALA A 96 7.88 11.25 -2.21
C ALA A 96 9.31 10.79 -2.52
N VAL A 97 9.52 9.99 -3.56
CA VAL A 97 10.86 9.49 -3.92
C VAL A 97 11.88 10.60 -4.10
N PRO A 98 11.66 11.63 -4.97
CA PRO A 98 12.64 12.69 -5.15
C PRO A 98 12.88 13.51 -3.89
N LEU A 99 11.87 13.68 -3.03
CA LEU A 99 12.03 14.37 -1.74
C LEU A 99 12.90 13.55 -0.78
N VAL A 100 12.62 12.26 -0.66
CA VAL A 100 13.31 11.32 0.25
C VAL A 100 14.77 11.13 -0.16
N THR A 101 15.04 10.95 -1.46
CA THR A 101 16.41 10.86 -1.98
C THR A 101 17.15 12.18 -1.87
N GLY A 102 16.47 13.32 -2.02
CA GLY A 102 17.03 14.66 -1.79
C GLY A 102 17.54 14.85 -0.36
N TYR A 103 16.89 14.23 0.63
CA TYR A 103 17.33 14.22 2.02
C TYR A 103 18.37 13.13 2.36
N GLY A 104 18.75 12.30 1.38
CA GLY A 104 19.75 11.23 1.55
C GLY A 104 19.23 9.95 2.19
N PHE A 105 17.92 9.73 2.22
CA PHE A 105 17.34 8.46 2.68
C PHE A 105 17.41 7.40 1.58
N ASP A 106 17.55 6.14 2.01
CA ASP A 106 17.50 4.99 1.13
C ASP A 106 16.07 4.75 0.58
N ILE A 107 15.99 4.49 -0.72
CA ILE A 107 14.72 4.32 -1.43
C ILE A 107 14.02 3.03 -1.01
N ILE A 108 14.77 1.94 -0.83
CA ILE A 108 14.23 0.63 -0.46
C ILE A 108 13.67 0.70 0.95
N TRP A 109 14.41 1.31 1.88
CA TRP A 109 13.96 1.56 3.24
C TRP A 109 12.66 2.36 3.27
N PHE A 110 12.57 3.45 2.48
CA PHE A 110 11.36 4.22 2.35
C PHE A 110 10.18 3.40 1.82
N PHE A 111 10.39 2.57 0.79
CA PHE A 111 9.33 1.70 0.29
C PHE A 111 8.84 0.71 1.34
N ILE A 112 9.74 0.15 2.15
CA ILE A 112 9.36 -0.77 3.23
C ILE A 112 8.50 -0.03 4.26
N LEU A 113 8.91 1.17 4.70
CA LEU A 113 8.11 1.99 5.60
C LEU A 113 6.74 2.35 5.01
N LEU A 114 6.70 2.74 3.74
CA LEU A 114 5.46 3.08 3.04
C LEU A 114 4.54 1.87 2.96
N LEU A 115 5.06 0.69 2.58
CA LEU A 115 4.28 -0.55 2.48
C LEU A 115 3.71 -0.98 3.83
N ILE A 116 4.52 -0.96 4.90
CA ILE A 116 4.05 -1.26 6.26
C ILE A 116 2.93 -0.28 6.65
N THR A 117 3.11 1.00 6.36
CA THR A 117 2.13 2.05 6.67
C THR A 117 0.81 1.82 5.93
N LEU A 118 0.86 1.52 4.62
CA LEU A 118 -0.34 1.25 3.81
C LEU A 118 -1.06 -0.03 4.26
N GLN A 119 -0.32 -1.09 4.60
CA GLN A 119 -0.90 -2.32 5.13
C GLN A 119 -1.57 -2.07 6.49
N THR A 120 -0.96 -1.27 7.35
CA THR A 120 -1.53 -0.88 8.64
C THR A 120 -2.80 -0.05 8.47
N SER A 121 -2.85 0.84 7.48
CA SER A 121 -4.04 1.63 7.18
C SER A 121 -5.21 0.77 6.73
N LEU A 122 -4.98 -0.28 5.93
CA LEU A 122 -6.02 -1.21 5.50
C LEU A 122 -6.57 -2.07 6.65
N LEU A 123 -5.73 -2.36 7.65
CA LEU A 123 -6.16 -3.06 8.85
C LEU A 123 -6.86 -2.11 9.83
N THR A 124 -6.53 -0.83 9.86
CA THR A 124 -7.09 0.09 10.85
C THR A 124 -8.59 0.36 10.59
N PRO A 125 -9.47 0.37 11.62
CA PRO A 125 -10.91 0.58 11.44
C PRO A 125 -11.23 2.00 10.93
N PRO A 126 -11.40 2.17 9.61
CA PRO A 126 -12.69 2.45 8.95
C PRO A 126 -12.91 1.67 7.64
N MET A 127 -11.87 1.02 7.10
CA MET A 127 -11.86 0.33 5.79
C MET A 127 -11.25 -1.08 5.87
N ALA A 128 -11.36 -1.71 7.04
CA ALA A 128 -11.00 -3.12 7.26
C ALA A 128 -11.95 -4.07 6.48
N GLY A 129 -11.81 -4.12 5.16
CA GLY A 129 -12.67 -4.89 4.25
C GLY A 129 -12.77 -6.37 4.62
N ALA A 130 -11.68 -6.94 5.16
CA ALA A 130 -11.66 -8.31 5.65
C ALA A 130 -12.62 -8.54 6.83
N ILE A 131 -12.76 -7.57 7.75
CA ILE A 131 -13.70 -7.67 8.88
C ILE A 131 -15.14 -7.62 8.37
N PHE A 132 -15.44 -6.76 7.39
CA PHE A 132 -16.78 -6.71 6.80
C PHE A 132 -17.13 -7.98 6.03
N TYR A 133 -16.17 -8.58 5.33
CA TYR A 133 -16.35 -9.88 4.69
C TYR A 133 -16.58 -10.99 5.73
N LEU A 134 -15.77 -11.04 6.78
CA LEU A 134 -15.95 -12.00 7.88
C LEU A 134 -17.28 -11.81 8.59
N ARG A 135 -17.76 -10.57 8.74
CA ARG A 135 -19.07 -10.28 9.33
C ARG A 135 -20.22 -10.88 8.51
N ALA A 136 -20.08 -11.00 7.19
CA ALA A 136 -21.09 -11.58 6.31
C ALA A 136 -21.26 -13.10 6.47
N ILE A 137 -20.21 -13.80 6.93
CA ILE A 137 -20.23 -15.25 7.17
C ILE A 137 -20.20 -15.64 8.65
N ALA A 138 -19.99 -14.68 9.56
CA ALA A 138 -19.87 -14.94 10.98
C ALA A 138 -21.22 -15.20 11.66
N PRO A 139 -21.27 -16.15 12.61
CA PRO A 139 -22.42 -16.37 13.48
C PRO A 139 -22.89 -15.07 14.16
N PRO A 140 -24.20 -14.88 14.39
CA PRO A 140 -24.75 -13.64 14.96
C PRO A 140 -24.24 -13.33 16.37
N GLU A 141 -23.66 -14.31 17.06
CA GLU A 141 -23.03 -14.18 18.37
C GLU A 141 -21.72 -13.37 18.34
N ILE A 142 -21.03 -13.31 17.19
CA ILE A 142 -19.78 -12.56 17.04
C ILE A 142 -20.10 -11.14 16.58
N THR A 143 -19.88 -10.18 17.47
CA THR A 143 -20.13 -8.77 17.16
C THR A 143 -18.96 -8.15 16.41
N LEU A 144 -19.21 -7.06 15.66
CA LEU A 144 -18.15 -6.24 15.05
C LEU A 144 -17.11 -5.78 16.08
N ARG A 145 -17.54 -5.54 17.33
CA ARG A 145 -16.66 -5.11 18.41
C ARG A 145 -15.66 -6.20 18.80
N ASP A 146 -16.05 -7.46 18.77
CA ASP A 146 -15.17 -8.59 19.07
C ASP A 146 -14.12 -8.78 17.97
N MET A 147 -14.53 -8.62 16.70
CA MET A 147 -13.62 -8.64 15.55
C MET A 147 -12.59 -7.50 15.62
N TYR A 148 -13.04 -6.27 15.92
CA TYR A 148 -12.13 -5.14 16.09
C TYR A 148 -11.17 -5.33 17.27
N ARG A 149 -11.65 -5.90 18.37
CA ARG A 149 -10.80 -6.20 19.53
C ARG A 149 -9.73 -7.24 19.21
N GLY A 150 -10.04 -8.23 18.38
CA GLY A 150 -9.08 -9.21 17.89
C GLY A 150 -8.02 -8.62 16.97
N MET A 151 -8.36 -7.60 16.18
CA MET A 151 -7.45 -6.96 15.23
C MET A 151 -6.57 -5.87 15.86
N THR A 152 -7.06 -5.20 16.90
CA THR A 152 -6.31 -4.15 17.63
C THR A 152 -4.88 -4.55 18.02
N PRO A 153 -4.60 -5.75 18.59
CA PRO A 153 -3.22 -6.14 18.92
C PRO A 153 -2.33 -6.28 17.67
N PHE A 154 -2.89 -6.70 16.52
CA PHE A 154 -2.12 -6.77 15.28
C PHE A 154 -1.78 -5.38 14.74
N ILE A 155 -2.70 -4.42 14.82
CA ILE A 155 -2.43 -3.03 14.43
C ILE A 155 -1.32 -2.43 15.30
N LEU A 156 -1.39 -2.65 16.61
CA LEU A 156 -0.34 -2.22 17.54
C LEU A 156 1.02 -2.83 17.17
N LEU A 157 1.06 -4.12 16.84
CA LEU A 157 2.29 -4.79 16.41
C LEU A 157 2.85 -4.19 15.12
N HIS A 158 2.00 -3.79 14.16
CA HIS A 158 2.46 -3.12 12.96
C HIS A 158 3.07 -1.73 13.24
N PHE A 159 2.47 -0.94 14.14
CA PHE A 159 3.07 0.32 14.57
C PHE A 159 4.41 0.13 15.28
N VAL A 160 4.53 -0.94 16.08
CA VAL A 160 5.80 -1.33 16.71
C VAL A 160 6.83 -1.67 15.64
N VAL A 161 6.48 -2.51 14.66
CA VAL A 161 7.37 -2.85 13.54
C VAL A 161 7.78 -1.60 12.76
N LEU A 162 6.84 -0.69 12.47
CA LEU A 162 7.12 0.58 11.80
C LEU A 162 8.14 1.42 12.58
N ALA A 163 7.96 1.54 13.91
CA ALA A 163 8.89 2.25 14.77
C ALA A 163 10.28 1.59 14.81
N PHE A 164 10.34 0.25 14.87
CA PHE A 164 11.60 -0.48 14.84
C PHE A 164 12.34 -0.30 13.52
N VAL A 165 11.67 -0.42 12.38
CA VAL A 165 12.28 -0.21 11.06
C VAL A 165 12.70 1.25 10.86
N MET A 166 11.98 2.19 11.46
CA MET A 166 12.33 3.61 11.41
C MET A 166 13.62 3.93 12.19
N VAL A 167 13.87 3.24 13.31
CA VAL A 167 15.07 3.42 14.14
C VAL A 167 16.25 2.55 13.66
N PHE A 168 15.96 1.35 13.17
CA PHE A 168 16.94 0.36 12.73
C PHE A 168 16.70 -0.01 11.25
N PRO A 169 17.20 0.81 10.31
CA PRO A 169 17.03 0.56 8.87
C PRO A 169 17.64 -0.77 8.44
N ASP A 170 18.71 -1.22 9.10
CA ASP A 170 19.40 -2.47 8.81
C ASP A 170 18.48 -3.70 8.93
N LEU A 171 17.44 -3.68 9.76
CA LEU A 171 16.47 -4.78 9.84
C LEU A 171 15.69 -4.98 8.53
N ALA A 172 15.49 -3.88 7.79
CA ALA A 172 14.78 -3.88 6.52
C ALA A 172 15.74 -4.08 5.33
N LEU A 173 16.99 -3.63 5.46
CA LEU A 173 17.99 -3.63 4.38
C LEU A 173 18.88 -4.88 4.37
N TRP A 174 19.10 -5.52 5.52
CA TRP A 174 19.99 -6.68 5.66
C TRP A 174 19.60 -7.86 4.75
N LEU A 175 18.31 -8.19 4.68
CA LEU A 175 17.85 -9.33 3.88
C LEU A 175 17.99 -9.06 2.36
N PRO A 176 17.57 -7.90 1.83
CA PRO A 176 17.91 -7.48 0.47
C PRO A 176 19.41 -7.49 0.18
N GLU A 177 20.25 -6.96 1.07
CA GLU A 177 21.71 -6.94 0.90
C GLU A 177 22.30 -8.35 0.76
N VAL A 178 21.89 -9.29 1.62
CA VAL A 178 22.39 -10.67 1.61
C VAL A 178 21.89 -11.48 0.42
N LEU A 179 20.63 -11.29 -0.01
CA LEU A 179 20.04 -12.06 -1.10
C LEU A 179 20.31 -11.49 -2.49
N LEU A 180 20.39 -10.16 -2.62
CA LEU A 180 20.46 -9.47 -3.90
C LEU A 180 21.83 -8.82 -4.16
N GLY A 181 22.69 -8.67 -3.14
CA GLY A 181 24.06 -8.20 -3.30
C GLY A 181 24.17 -6.81 -3.93
N PHE A 182 23.40 -5.84 -3.44
CA PHE A 182 23.53 -4.45 -3.85
C PHE A 182 24.68 -3.80 -3.06
N ASP A 183 25.91 -3.93 -3.57
CA ASP A 183 27.04 -3.03 -3.27
C ASP A 183 26.98 -1.78 -4.17
#